data_AF-A0A1J4TWT9-F1
#
_entry.id   AF-A0A1J4TWT9-F1
#
_cell.length_a   1.000
_cell.length_b   1.000
_cell.length_c   1.000
_cell.angle_alpha   90.00
_cell.angle_beta   90.00
_cell.angle_gamma   90.00
#
_symmetry.space_group_name_H-M   'P 1'
#
loop_
_entity.id
_entity.type
_entity.pdbx_description
1 polymer ?
#
loop_
_entity_poly.entity_id
_entity_poly.type
_entity_poly.pdbx_seq_one_letter_code
_entity_poly.pdbx_strand_id
1 'polypeptide(L)'
;MKDAGEIIDLLDRGIIVDLKFSQYTFVNDANGIMTLGIQFVLAKQYSDNLSAVSQRGSKNIAQKGRSPTNVPKYGYKMSEARYYKPDGDNFTLLQQAFKMALDRKPLEDIAEYLNKNNFTFREKQTKMTKQKLSDIFSNPFYAGVNVYGGEVIDMAEADHSFKPMVTPLDFLELRSILNKATSFRRTQELKVFLFSKMVNCGYCGNLMTPGRSRSSGKSHHRYLGVIK
;
A
#
# COMPACT_ATOMS: atom_id res chain seq x y z
N MET A 1 -12.60 -2.23 21.90
CA MET A 1 -13.42 -1.93 23.08
C MET A 1 -14.86 -2.38 22.89
N LYS A 2 -15.49 -2.14 21.73
CA LYS A 2 -16.82 -2.70 21.43
C LYS A 2 -16.85 -4.21 21.66
N ASP A 3 -15.92 -4.94 21.05
CA ASP A 3 -15.82 -6.40 21.17
C ASP A 3 -15.57 -6.87 22.61
N ALA A 4 -14.79 -6.12 23.39
CA ALA A 4 -14.55 -6.42 24.80
C ALA A 4 -15.83 -6.29 25.64
N GLY A 5 -16.67 -5.30 25.35
CA GLY A 5 -17.98 -5.14 25.99
C GLY A 5 -18.97 -6.23 25.60
N GLU A 6 -18.96 -6.67 24.34
CA GLU A 6 -19.77 -7.80 23.87
C GLU A 6 -19.36 -9.10 24.56
N ILE A 7 -18.06 -9.35 24.75
CA ILE A 7 -17.57 -10.54 25.47
C ILE A 7 -18.06 -10.54 26.93
N ILE A 8 -18.04 -9.38 27.59
CA ILE A 8 -18.54 -9.24 28.97
C ILE A 8 -20.06 -9.45 29.03
N ASP A 9 -20.84 -8.88 28.11
CA ASP A 9 -22.30 -9.11 28.04
C ASP A 9 -22.64 -10.60 27.86
N LEU A 10 -21.89 -11.30 27.02
CA LEU A 10 -22.10 -12.73 26.78
C LEU A 10 -21.74 -13.59 28.01
N LEU A 11 -20.78 -13.16 28.84
CA LEU A 11 -20.47 -13.79 30.13
C LEU A 11 -21.59 -13.55 31.14
N ASP A 12 -22.08 -12.30 31.26
CA ASP A 12 -23.17 -11.93 32.17
C ASP A 12 -24.47 -12.67 31.85
N ARG A 13 -24.74 -12.89 30.56
CA ARG A 13 -25.91 -13.64 30.08
C ARG A 13 -25.75 -15.16 30.19
N GLY A 14 -24.58 -15.66 30.59
CA GLY A 14 -24.28 -17.09 30.69
C GLY A 14 -24.20 -17.81 29.34
N ILE A 15 -24.07 -17.08 28.23
CA ILE A 15 -23.86 -17.67 26.90
C ILE A 15 -22.41 -18.19 26.81
N ILE A 16 -21.46 -17.41 27.32
CA ILE A 16 -20.08 -17.86 27.55
C ILE A 16 -20.00 -18.35 29.01
N VAL A 17 -19.62 -19.62 29.17
CA VAL A 17 -19.56 -20.24 30.50
C VAL A 17 -18.23 -19.92 31.21
N ASP A 18 -17.12 -19.95 30.49
CA ASP A 18 -15.78 -19.74 31.04
C ASP A 18 -14.81 -19.24 29.96
N LEU A 19 -13.73 -18.58 30.38
CA LEU A 19 -12.61 -18.14 29.54
C LEU A 19 -11.30 -18.67 30.13
N LYS A 20 -10.48 -19.32 29.30
CA LYS A 20 -9.15 -19.78 29.70
C LYS A 20 -8.07 -18.97 29.01
N PHE A 21 -7.20 -18.32 29.78
CA PHE A 21 -6.03 -17.62 29.28
C PHE A 21 -4.75 -18.33 29.72
N SER A 22 -3.66 -18.15 28.96
CA SER A 22 -2.38 -18.78 29.26
C SER A 22 -1.64 -18.13 30.45
N GLN A 23 -1.86 -16.83 30.68
CA GLN A 23 -1.15 -16.05 31.68
C GLN A 23 -2.01 -15.65 32.89
N TYR A 24 -3.33 -15.83 32.80
CA TYR A 24 -4.27 -15.38 33.81
C TYR A 24 -5.40 -16.41 33.97
N THR A 25 -5.76 -16.69 35.22
CA THR A 25 -6.91 -17.54 35.55
C THR A 25 -8.13 -16.65 35.73
N PHE A 26 -9.11 -16.80 34.85
CA PHE A 26 -10.40 -16.13 34.98
C PHE A 26 -11.35 -16.96 35.85
N VAL A 27 -12.12 -16.25 36.67
CA VAL A 27 -13.24 -16.79 37.45
C VAL A 27 -14.45 -15.94 37.10
N ASN A 28 -15.58 -16.58 36.79
CA ASN A 28 -16.80 -15.88 36.39
C ASN A 28 -17.59 -15.39 37.63
N ASP A 29 -16.97 -14.51 38.41
CA ASP A 29 -17.58 -13.77 39.52
C ASP A 29 -17.48 -12.26 39.26
N ALA A 30 -18.18 -11.43 40.06
CA ALA A 30 -18.21 -9.98 39.85
C ALA A 30 -16.79 -9.35 39.84
N ASN A 31 -15.88 -9.85 40.68
CA ASN A 31 -14.50 -9.39 40.73
C ASN A 31 -13.67 -9.83 39.51
N GLY A 32 -13.88 -11.06 39.03
CA GLY A 32 -13.23 -11.60 37.84
C GLY A 32 -13.68 -10.89 36.56
N ILE A 33 -14.96 -10.56 36.43
CA ILE A 33 -15.48 -9.76 35.30
C ILE A 33 -14.88 -8.35 35.33
N MET A 34 -14.83 -7.70 36.50
CA MET A 34 -14.17 -6.39 36.66
C MET A 34 -12.68 -6.46 36.26
N THR A 35 -11.98 -7.49 36.73
CA THR A 35 -10.57 -7.72 36.42
C THR A 35 -10.36 -7.92 34.92
N LEU A 36 -11.21 -8.74 34.27
CA LEU A 36 -11.19 -8.97 32.83
C LEU A 36 -11.38 -7.66 32.05
N GLY A 37 -12.32 -6.80 32.47
CA GLY A 37 -12.54 -5.49 31.86
C GLY A 37 -11.29 -4.60 31.92
N ILE A 38 -10.64 -4.52 33.09
CA ILE A 38 -9.38 -3.79 33.26
C ILE A 38 -8.29 -4.37 32.33
N GLN A 39 -8.18 -5.69 32.25
CA GLN A 39 -7.19 -6.35 31.38
C GLN A 39 -7.42 -6.02 29.90
N PHE A 40 -8.68 -5.97 29.43
CA PHE A 40 -8.96 -5.54 28.06
C PHE A 40 -8.57 -4.08 27.79
N VAL A 41 -8.76 -3.18 28.76
CA VAL A 41 -8.31 -1.78 28.65
C VAL A 41 -6.78 -1.72 28.56
N LEU A 42 -6.07 -2.44 29.44
CA LEU A 42 -4.61 -2.48 29.45
C LEU A 42 -4.05 -3.08 28.17
N ALA A 43 -4.63 -4.17 27.67
CA ALA A 43 -4.22 -4.81 26.42
C ALA A 43 -4.38 -3.86 25.23
N LYS A 44 -5.51 -3.14 25.16
CA LYS A 44 -5.72 -2.13 24.11
C LYS A 44 -4.67 -1.02 24.21
N GLN A 45 -4.48 -0.45 25.40
CA GLN A 45 -3.50 0.61 25.60
C GLN A 45 -2.08 0.15 25.20
N TYR A 46 -1.71 -1.08 25.56
CA TYR A 46 -0.43 -1.66 25.20
C TYR A 46 -0.26 -1.76 23.67
N SER A 47 -1.25 -2.32 22.97
CA SER A 47 -1.23 -2.41 21.50
C SER A 47 -1.17 -1.04 20.82
N ASP A 48 -1.99 -0.08 21.26
CA ASP A 48 -2.03 1.27 20.72
C ASP A 48 -0.69 2.00 20.96
N ASN A 49 -0.12 1.89 22.16
CA ASN A 49 1.16 2.49 22.49
C ASN A 49 2.31 1.85 21.71
N LEU A 50 2.35 0.52 21.62
CA LEU A 50 3.38 -0.19 20.84
C LEU A 50 3.35 0.24 19.36
N SER A 51 2.14 0.36 18.79
CA SER A 51 1.95 0.87 17.44
C SER A 51 2.49 2.30 17.30
N ALA A 52 2.12 3.20 18.22
CA ALA A 52 2.58 4.59 18.21
C ALA A 52 4.11 4.71 18.39
N VAL A 53 4.72 3.92 19.26
CA VAL A 53 6.18 3.88 19.46
C VAL A 53 6.88 3.38 18.20
N SER A 54 6.40 2.29 17.60
CA SER A 54 6.97 1.72 16.37
C SER A 54 6.89 2.70 15.19
N GLN A 55 5.73 3.33 15.00
CA GLN A 55 5.53 4.34 13.95
C GLN A 55 6.44 5.55 14.16
N ARG A 56 6.54 6.08 15.40
CA ARG A 56 7.47 7.17 15.73
C ARG A 56 8.92 6.78 15.47
N GLY A 57 9.32 5.56 15.82
CA GLY A 57 10.67 5.06 15.55
C GLY A 57 10.99 5.07 14.06
N SER A 58 10.08 4.54 13.24
CA SER A 58 10.23 4.50 11.78
C SER A 58 10.23 5.90 11.15
N LYS A 59 9.39 6.79 11.66
CA LYS A 59 9.30 8.19 11.26
C LYS A 59 10.60 8.95 11.57
N ASN A 60 11.16 8.80 12.77
CA ASN A 60 12.43 9.40 13.15
C ASN A 60 13.60 8.88 12.30
N ILE A 61 13.56 7.61 11.87
CA ILE A 61 14.56 7.06 10.94
C ILE A 61 14.40 7.71 9.56
N ALA A 62 13.18 7.81 9.05
CA ALA A 62 12.90 8.44 7.75
C ALA A 62 13.35 9.91 7.72
N GLN A 63 13.05 10.68 8.77
CA GLN A 63 13.43 12.10 8.89
C GLN A 63 14.94 12.33 8.84
N LYS A 64 15.75 11.33 9.23
CA LYS A 64 17.22 11.35 9.12
C LYS A 64 17.73 10.93 7.74
N GLY A 65 16.85 10.82 6.74
CA GLY A 65 17.21 10.37 5.38
C GLY A 65 17.55 8.88 5.29
N ARG A 66 17.27 8.10 6.35
CA ARG A 66 17.56 6.67 6.40
C ARG A 66 16.32 5.85 6.04
N SER A 67 16.54 4.65 5.54
CA SER A 67 15.46 3.71 5.25
C SER A 67 14.87 3.12 6.54
N PRO A 68 13.56 3.29 6.84
CA PRO A 68 12.91 2.64 7.98
C PRO A 68 12.92 1.12 7.84
N THR A 69 12.75 0.64 6.60
CA THR A 69 12.78 -0.78 6.24
C THR A 69 14.16 -1.22 5.78
N ASN A 70 14.51 -2.48 5.98
CA ASN A 70 15.75 -3.09 5.47
C ASN A 70 15.68 -3.41 3.96
N VAL A 71 15.07 -2.52 3.17
CA VAL A 71 14.80 -2.68 1.74
C VAL A 71 15.24 -1.42 1.00
N PRO A 72 16.27 -1.50 0.14
CA PRO A 72 16.66 -0.37 -0.70
C PRO A 72 15.63 -0.10 -1.79
N LYS A 73 15.68 1.10 -2.38
CA LYS A 73 14.93 1.46 -3.58
C LYS A 73 15.68 1.00 -4.83
N TYR A 74 14.99 0.81 -5.95
CA TYR A 74 15.62 0.42 -7.21
C TYR A 74 16.68 1.45 -7.64
N GLY A 75 17.86 0.96 -8.06
CA GLY A 75 19.02 1.79 -8.43
C GLY A 75 19.78 2.40 -7.25
N TYR A 76 19.40 2.08 -6.01
CA TYR A 76 20.14 2.43 -4.80
C TYR A 76 20.52 1.17 -4.03
N LYS A 77 21.68 1.21 -3.37
CA LYS A 77 22.10 0.26 -2.34
C LYS A 77 21.99 0.93 -0.98
N MET A 78 21.95 0.11 0.06
CA MET A 78 21.83 0.59 1.43
C MET A 78 23.17 0.45 2.14
N SER A 79 23.62 1.49 2.82
CA SER A 79 24.79 1.39 3.72
C SER A 79 24.44 0.64 5.01
N GLU A 80 25.44 0.27 5.80
CA GLU A 80 25.25 -0.31 7.13
C GLU A 80 24.37 0.58 8.04
N ALA A 81 24.55 1.90 7.94
CA ALA A 81 23.75 2.90 8.65
C ALA A 81 22.38 3.20 8.01
N ARG A 82 21.94 2.39 7.03
CA ARG A 82 20.66 2.49 6.32
C ARG A 82 20.46 3.72 5.43
N TYR A 83 21.55 4.37 5.02
CA TYR A 83 21.48 5.46 4.04
C TYR A 83 21.40 4.92 2.62
N TYR A 84 20.71 5.66 1.75
CA TYR A 84 20.58 5.34 0.34
C TYR A 84 21.81 5.83 -0.44
N LYS A 85 22.54 4.90 -1.06
CA LYS A 85 23.72 5.19 -1.87
C LYS A 85 23.47 4.74 -3.32
N PRO A 86 23.98 5.45 -4.33
CA PRO A 86 23.89 5.02 -5.72
C PRO A 86 24.46 3.60 -5.91
N ASP A 87 23.71 2.76 -6.63
CA ASP A 87 24.10 1.38 -6.96
C ASP A 87 24.84 1.31 -8.30
N GLY A 88 25.97 2.02 -8.42
CA GLY A 88 26.87 1.95 -9.58
C GLY A 88 26.16 1.93 -10.94
N ASP A 89 26.30 0.82 -11.66
CA ASP A 89 25.73 0.61 -12.99
C ASP A 89 24.19 0.59 -13.00
N ASN A 90 23.55 0.03 -11.97
CA ASN A 90 22.08 0.05 -11.89
C ASN A 90 21.55 1.49 -11.71
N PHE A 91 22.30 2.35 -11.03
CA PHE A 91 21.95 3.76 -10.89
C PHE A 91 22.01 4.48 -12.23
N THR A 92 23.07 4.29 -13.00
CA THR A 92 23.24 4.93 -14.32
C THR A 92 22.24 4.41 -15.35
N LEU A 93 21.96 3.10 -15.36
CA LEU A 93 20.92 2.50 -16.20
C LEU A 93 19.53 3.09 -15.88
N LEU A 94 19.19 3.23 -14.61
CA LEU A 94 17.89 3.79 -14.23
C LEU A 94 17.82 5.29 -14.54
N GLN A 95 18.92 6.05 -14.40
CA GLN A 95 19.00 7.44 -14.87
C GLN A 95 18.75 7.56 -16.39
N GLN A 96 19.30 6.64 -17.19
CA GLN A 96 19.02 6.60 -18.63
C GLN A 96 17.55 6.27 -18.91
N ALA A 97 16.95 5.36 -18.15
CA ALA A 97 15.52 5.05 -18.24
C ALA A 97 14.64 6.27 -17.92
N PHE A 98 15.02 7.10 -16.94
CA PHE A 98 14.35 8.38 -16.66
C PHE A 98 14.43 9.34 -17.85
N LYS A 99 15.61 9.46 -18.49
CA LYS A 99 15.78 10.28 -19.71
C LYS A 99 14.90 9.76 -20.86
N MET A 100 14.88 8.46 -21.11
CA MET A 100 14.01 7.86 -22.13
C MET A 100 12.53 8.13 -21.86
N ALA A 101 12.12 8.15 -20.58
CA ALA A 101 10.75 8.46 -20.20
C ALA A 101 10.40 9.94 -20.44
N LEU A 102 11.33 10.87 -20.18
CA LEU A 102 11.19 12.28 -20.54
C LEU A 102 11.08 12.48 -22.07
N ASP A 103 11.84 11.70 -22.84
CA ASP A 103 11.76 11.62 -24.31
C ASP A 103 10.48 10.94 -24.82
N ARG A 104 9.52 10.62 -23.93
CA ARG A 104 8.22 10.01 -24.21
C ARG A 104 8.31 8.64 -24.88
N LYS A 105 9.38 7.88 -24.65
CA LYS A 105 9.44 6.47 -25.06
C LYS A 105 8.38 5.66 -24.29
N PRO A 106 7.78 4.64 -24.93
CA PRO A 106 6.81 3.80 -24.25
C PRO A 106 7.49 2.99 -23.14
N LEU A 107 6.76 2.79 -22.03
CA LEU A 107 7.29 2.11 -20.85
C LEU A 107 7.71 0.66 -21.13
N GLU A 108 7.08 0.03 -22.13
CA GLU A 108 7.43 -1.30 -22.62
C GLU A 108 8.85 -1.35 -23.19
N ASP A 109 9.22 -0.40 -24.04
CA ASP A 109 10.57 -0.31 -24.62
C ASP A 109 11.62 -0.02 -23.55
N ILE A 110 11.28 0.84 -22.58
CA ILE A 110 12.17 1.16 -21.44
C ILE A 110 12.38 -0.09 -20.57
N ALA A 111 11.32 -0.89 -20.34
CA ALA A 111 11.44 -2.14 -19.61
C ALA A 111 12.32 -3.15 -20.36
N GLU A 112 12.14 -3.27 -21.68
CA GLU A 112 12.97 -4.13 -22.52
C GLU A 112 14.44 -3.68 -22.49
N TYR A 113 14.71 -2.38 -22.57
CA TYR A 113 16.05 -1.81 -22.45
C TYR A 113 16.72 -2.19 -21.12
N LEU A 114 16.04 -2.02 -19.99
CA LEU A 114 16.60 -2.38 -18.68
C LEU A 114 16.84 -3.89 -18.54
N ASN A 115 15.93 -4.71 -19.08
CA ASN A 115 16.07 -6.16 -19.06
C ASN A 115 17.24 -6.64 -19.93
N LYS A 116 17.46 -6.03 -21.10
CA LYS A 116 18.59 -6.33 -21.99
C LYS A 116 19.93 -5.99 -21.35
N ASN A 117 19.99 -4.94 -20.54
CA ASN A 117 21.18 -4.53 -19.80
C ASN A 117 21.33 -5.26 -18.45
N ASN A 118 20.61 -6.37 -18.23
CA ASN A 118 20.71 -7.21 -17.04
C ASN A 118 20.52 -6.46 -15.71
N PHE A 119 19.52 -5.57 -15.64
CA PHE A 119 19.22 -4.82 -14.42
C PHE A 119 19.08 -5.75 -13.20
N THR A 120 19.84 -5.45 -12.14
CA THR A 120 19.84 -6.22 -10.89
C THR A 120 19.24 -5.40 -9.75
N PHE A 121 18.68 -6.10 -8.76
CA PHE A 121 18.21 -5.51 -7.52
C PHE A 121 18.56 -6.47 -6.38
N ARG A 122 19.29 -5.96 -5.38
CA ARG A 122 19.83 -6.78 -4.28
C ARG A 122 20.63 -7.98 -4.82
N GLU A 123 21.52 -7.71 -5.78
CA GLU A 123 22.40 -8.71 -6.40
C GLU A 123 21.66 -9.83 -7.17
N LYS A 124 20.34 -9.69 -7.36
CA LYS A 124 19.53 -10.63 -8.14
C LYS A 124 19.01 -9.96 -9.40
N GLN A 125 19.16 -10.64 -10.54
CA GLN A 125 18.58 -10.18 -11.78
C GLN A 125 17.07 -10.02 -11.62
N THR A 126 16.58 -8.82 -11.91
CA THR A 126 15.18 -8.47 -11.67
C THR A 126 14.54 -8.04 -12.97
N LYS A 127 13.54 -8.81 -13.41
CA LYS A 127 12.74 -8.45 -14.58
C LYS A 127 11.95 -7.17 -14.30
N MET A 128 12.23 -6.15 -15.10
CA MET A 128 11.52 -4.88 -15.14
C MET A 128 10.27 -5.02 -16.01
N THR A 129 9.16 -4.49 -15.51
CA THR A 129 7.86 -4.48 -16.21
C THR A 129 7.33 -3.05 -16.24
N LYS A 130 6.39 -2.77 -17.14
CA LYS A 130 5.67 -1.49 -17.21
C LYS A 130 5.13 -1.04 -15.85
N GLN A 131 4.55 -1.97 -15.08
CA GLN A 131 3.98 -1.67 -13.76
C GLN A 131 5.07 -1.19 -12.78
N LYS A 132 6.18 -1.93 -12.68
CA LYS A 132 7.31 -1.52 -11.84
C LYS A 132 7.87 -0.16 -12.25
N LEU A 133 8.00 0.09 -13.54
CA LEU A 133 8.47 1.39 -14.04
C LEU A 133 7.49 2.52 -13.74
N SER A 134 6.19 2.27 -13.88
CA SER A 134 5.16 3.24 -13.49
C SER A 134 5.27 3.62 -12.02
N ASP A 135 5.51 2.64 -11.14
CA ASP A 135 5.68 2.88 -9.70
C ASP A 135 6.98 3.64 -9.40
N ILE A 136 8.09 3.28 -10.07
CA ILE A 136 9.38 3.96 -9.93
C ILE A 136 9.29 5.41 -10.39
N PHE A 137 8.78 5.66 -11.60
CA PHE A 137 8.70 7.00 -12.18
C PHE A 137 7.66 7.89 -11.50
N SER A 138 6.71 7.31 -10.78
CA SER A 138 5.75 8.06 -9.96
C SER A 138 6.30 8.42 -8.57
N ASN A 139 7.43 7.84 -8.16
CA ASN A 139 7.95 8.01 -6.81
C ASN A 139 8.83 9.26 -6.69
N PRO A 140 8.45 10.24 -5.85
CA PRO A 140 9.21 11.49 -5.69
C PRO A 140 10.61 11.30 -5.08
N PHE A 141 10.90 10.13 -4.49
CA PHE A 141 12.20 9.81 -3.91
C PHE A 141 13.35 10.01 -4.91
N TYR A 142 13.12 9.67 -6.18
CA TYR A 142 14.12 9.82 -7.24
C TYR A 142 14.46 11.27 -7.58
N ALA A 143 13.61 12.21 -7.16
CA ALA A 143 13.81 13.65 -7.27
C ALA A 143 14.35 14.29 -5.98
N GLY A 144 14.68 13.48 -4.96
CA GLY A 144 15.18 13.97 -3.67
C GLY A 144 14.12 14.21 -2.62
N VAL A 145 12.85 13.84 -2.85
CA VAL A 145 11.78 14.04 -1.88
C VAL A 145 11.20 12.70 -1.45
N ASN A 146 11.38 12.34 -0.18
CA ASN A 146 10.84 11.09 0.37
C ASN A 146 9.54 11.35 1.13
N VAL A 147 8.50 10.57 0.85
CA VAL A 147 7.21 10.67 1.54
C VAL A 147 7.02 9.46 2.44
N TYR A 148 6.93 9.67 3.74
CA TYR A 148 6.73 8.61 4.73
C TYR A 148 5.68 8.99 5.78
N GLY A 149 4.63 8.18 5.93
CA GLY A 149 3.59 8.42 6.93
C GLY A 149 2.85 9.75 6.79
N GLY A 150 2.81 10.33 5.58
CA GLY A 150 2.21 11.64 5.31
C GLY A 150 3.16 12.83 5.46
N GLU A 151 4.39 12.61 5.95
CA GLU A 151 5.42 13.64 5.99
C GLU A 151 6.24 13.66 4.71
N VAL A 152 6.58 14.88 4.29
CA VAL A 152 7.47 15.16 3.17
C VAL A 152 8.84 15.47 3.75
N ILE A 153 9.84 14.70 3.34
CA ILE A 153 11.21 14.79 3.84
C ILE A 153 12.10 15.14 2.64
N ASP A 154 12.80 16.26 2.73
CA ASP A 154 13.84 16.59 1.77
C ASP A 154 15.08 15.74 2.07
N MET A 155 15.45 14.89 1.11
CA MET A 155 16.58 13.98 1.25
C MET A 155 17.92 14.69 1.16
N ALA A 156 18.01 15.84 0.48
CA ALA A 156 19.25 16.60 0.37
C ALA A 156 19.60 17.27 1.70
N GLU A 157 18.58 17.75 2.43
CA GLU A 157 18.75 18.30 3.78
C GLU A 157 19.04 17.20 4.81
N ALA A 158 18.35 16.06 4.71
CA ALA A 158 18.47 14.98 5.67
C ALA A 158 19.77 14.17 5.52
N ASP A 159 20.27 13.99 4.29
CA ASP A 159 21.53 13.33 3.98
C ASP A 159 22.25 14.03 2.80
N HIS A 160 23.29 14.80 3.13
CA HIS A 160 24.11 15.53 2.15
C HIS A 160 24.79 14.63 1.13
N SER A 161 24.91 13.34 1.41
CA SER A 161 25.52 12.35 0.52
C SER A 161 24.51 11.63 -0.37
N PHE A 162 23.22 11.94 -0.22
CA PHE A 162 22.17 11.45 -1.10
C PHE A 162 22.32 12.07 -2.49
N LYS A 163 22.16 11.25 -3.53
CA LYS A 163 22.20 11.69 -4.92
C LYS A 163 20.86 11.40 -5.58
N PRO A 164 20.06 12.42 -5.97
CA PRO A 164 18.85 12.21 -6.73
C PRO A 164 19.18 11.70 -8.15
N MET A 165 18.26 10.95 -8.76
CA MET A 165 18.41 10.48 -10.14
C MET A 165 17.99 11.54 -11.15
N VAL A 166 16.97 12.33 -10.83
CA VAL A 166 16.39 13.38 -11.67
C VAL A 166 16.24 14.66 -10.88
N THR A 167 16.17 15.80 -11.57
CA THR A 167 15.87 17.06 -10.91
C THR A 167 14.38 17.14 -10.53
N PRO A 168 13.99 17.94 -9.53
CA PRO A 168 12.58 18.17 -9.22
C PRO A 168 11.76 18.66 -10.42
N LEU A 169 12.37 19.49 -11.29
CA LEU A 169 11.71 20.01 -12.49
C LEU A 169 11.44 18.89 -13.50
N ASP A 170 12.45 18.07 -13.80
CA ASP A 170 12.30 16.92 -14.70
C ASP A 170 11.25 15.94 -14.17
N PHE A 171 11.21 15.72 -12.85
CA PHE A 171 10.21 14.84 -12.24
C PHE A 171 8.78 15.37 -12.41
N LEU A 172 8.58 16.68 -12.25
CA LEU A 172 7.27 17.30 -12.47
C LEU A 172 6.85 17.19 -13.94
N GLU A 173 7.78 17.39 -14.88
CA GLU A 173 7.54 17.18 -16.30
C GLU A 173 7.14 15.72 -16.59
N LEU A 174 7.91 14.77 -16.06
CA LEU A 174 7.64 13.34 -16.19
C LEU A 174 6.25 12.97 -15.65
N ARG A 175 5.86 13.49 -14.48
CA ARG A 175 4.53 13.29 -13.92
C ARG A 175 3.44 13.87 -14.82
N SER A 176 3.69 14.99 -15.47
CA SER A 176 2.74 15.56 -16.44
C SER A 176 2.53 14.64 -17.65
N ILE A 177 3.60 14.00 -18.15
CA ILE A 177 3.56 13.05 -19.27
C ILE A 177 2.78 11.79 -18.86
N LEU A 178 3.09 11.22 -17.69
CA LEU A 178 2.46 9.98 -17.19
C LEU A 178 0.99 10.18 -16.80
N ASN A 179 0.63 11.33 -16.22
CA ASN A 179 -0.76 11.65 -15.88
C ASN A 179 -1.62 11.89 -17.13
N LYS A 180 -1.05 12.50 -18.18
CA LYS A 180 -1.75 12.63 -19.49
C LYS A 180 -1.98 11.27 -20.14
N ALA A 181 -1.06 10.32 -19.98
CA ALA A 181 -1.23 8.96 -20.48
C ALA A 181 -2.36 8.18 -19.78
N THR A 182 -2.76 8.57 -18.56
CA THR A 182 -3.84 7.93 -17.79
C THR A 182 -5.21 8.57 -17.98
N SER A 183 -5.32 9.75 -18.62
CA SER A 183 -6.59 10.49 -18.73
C SER A 183 -7.55 10.01 -19.82
N PHE A 184 -7.16 9.01 -20.62
CA PHE A 184 -8.06 8.27 -21.52
C PHE A 184 -8.19 6.83 -21.06
N ARG A 185 -8.70 6.61 -19.85
CA ARG A 185 -9.55 5.42 -19.70
C ARG A 185 -10.71 5.69 -20.64
N ARG A 186 -10.79 4.97 -21.77
CA ARG A 186 -12.10 4.67 -22.35
C ARG A 186 -12.85 4.07 -21.18
N THR A 187 -13.63 4.88 -20.46
CA THR A 187 -14.77 4.40 -19.71
C THR A 187 -15.41 3.52 -20.74
N GLN A 188 -15.28 2.20 -20.60
CA GLN A 188 -16.08 1.28 -21.39
C GLN A 188 -17.45 1.92 -21.31
N GLU A 189 -18.00 2.35 -22.45
CA GLU A 189 -19.29 3.04 -22.52
C GLU A 189 -20.12 2.40 -21.44
N LEU A 190 -20.48 3.18 -20.40
CA LEU A 190 -21.23 2.65 -19.29
C LEU A 190 -22.47 2.08 -19.97
N LYS A 191 -22.47 0.77 -20.22
CA LYS A 191 -23.57 0.08 -20.86
C LYS A 191 -24.63 0.20 -19.79
N VAL A 192 -25.46 1.23 -19.91
CA VAL A 192 -26.52 1.52 -18.96
C VAL A 192 -27.35 0.26 -18.94
N PHE A 193 -27.14 -0.55 -17.92
CA PHE A 193 -27.84 -1.80 -17.80
C PHE A 193 -29.26 -1.45 -17.36
N LEU A 194 -30.25 -1.86 -18.17
CA LEU A 194 -31.66 -1.73 -17.84
C LEU A 194 -31.91 -2.21 -16.40
N PHE A 195 -32.69 -1.43 -15.63
CA PHE A 195 -33.01 -1.65 -14.22
C PHE A 195 -31.88 -1.43 -13.20
N SER A 196 -30.73 -0.88 -13.60
CA SER A 196 -29.69 -0.46 -12.65
C SER A 196 -30.24 0.56 -11.66
N LYS A 197 -30.07 0.29 -10.36
CA LYS A 197 -30.56 1.10 -9.24
C LYS A 197 -32.08 1.24 -9.11
N MET A 198 -32.87 0.41 -9.79
CA MET A 198 -34.34 0.46 -9.74
C MET A 198 -34.97 -0.70 -8.96
N VAL A 199 -34.20 -1.75 -8.65
CA VAL A 199 -34.70 -2.98 -8.03
C VAL A 199 -34.01 -3.19 -6.68
N ASN A 200 -34.77 -3.49 -5.64
CA ASN A 200 -34.26 -3.85 -4.32
C ASN A 200 -34.54 -5.32 -4.01
N CYS A 201 -33.65 -5.96 -3.27
CA CYS A 201 -33.83 -7.33 -2.79
C CYS A 201 -34.85 -7.36 -1.65
N GLY A 202 -35.94 -8.12 -1.80
CA GLY A 202 -36.97 -8.25 -0.75
C GLY A 202 -36.49 -8.93 0.54
N TYR A 203 -35.35 -9.64 0.51
CA TYR A 203 -34.79 -10.33 1.69
C TYR A 203 -33.82 -9.46 2.49
N CYS A 204 -32.87 -8.79 1.83
CA CYS A 204 -31.83 -8.00 2.51
C CYS A 204 -31.96 -6.47 2.33
N GLY A 205 -32.94 -6.00 1.56
CA GLY A 205 -33.16 -4.57 1.30
C GLY A 205 -32.14 -3.90 0.37
N ASN A 206 -31.05 -4.58 0.02
CA ASN A 206 -30.00 -4.02 -0.82
C ASN A 206 -30.43 -3.84 -2.29
N LEU A 207 -29.88 -2.81 -2.93
CA LEU A 207 -30.04 -2.54 -4.37
C LEU A 207 -29.46 -3.69 -5.20
N MET A 208 -30.25 -4.18 -6.16
CA MET A 208 -29.83 -5.19 -7.12
C MET A 208 -29.16 -4.53 -8.33
N THR A 209 -28.07 -5.12 -8.79
CA THR A 209 -27.35 -4.67 -9.99
C THR A 209 -27.45 -5.72 -11.10
N PRO A 210 -27.88 -5.34 -12.31
CA PRO A 210 -27.86 -6.21 -13.48
C PRO A 210 -26.42 -6.55 -13.91
N GLY A 211 -26.13 -7.83 -14.08
CA GLY A 211 -24.84 -8.36 -14.54
C GLY A 211 -24.98 -9.22 -15.81
N ARG A 212 -23.90 -9.31 -16.59
CA ARG A 212 -23.78 -10.32 -17.65
C ARG A 212 -23.40 -11.67 -17.06
N SER A 213 -23.89 -12.75 -17.67
CA SER A 213 -23.41 -14.10 -17.40
C SER A 213 -21.89 -14.18 -17.52
N ARG A 214 -21.23 -14.64 -16.45
CA ARG A 214 -19.79 -14.98 -16.45
C ARG A 214 -19.53 -16.36 -17.08
N SER A 215 -20.58 -17.11 -17.39
CA SER A 215 -20.48 -18.39 -18.09
C SER A 215 -20.19 -18.17 -19.57
N SER A 216 -19.20 -18.89 -20.10
CA SER A 216 -18.84 -18.97 -21.52
C SER A 216 -19.97 -19.52 -22.41
N GLY A 217 -21.01 -20.12 -21.81
CA GLY A 217 -22.16 -20.66 -22.54
C GLY A 217 -23.11 -19.56 -23.04
N LYS A 218 -23.57 -19.71 -24.29
CA LYS A 218 -24.43 -18.87 -25.14
C LYS A 218 -25.79 -18.40 -24.55
N SER A 219 -25.88 -18.10 -23.26
CA SER A 219 -27.07 -17.52 -22.65
C SER A 219 -26.99 -15.99 -22.72
N HIS A 220 -27.89 -15.39 -23.50
CA HIS A 220 -28.04 -13.94 -23.61
C HIS A 220 -28.82 -13.31 -22.43
N HIS A 221 -29.16 -14.11 -21.41
CA HIS A 221 -29.94 -13.66 -20.26
C HIS A 221 -29.08 -12.86 -19.28
N ARG A 222 -29.59 -11.68 -18.89
CA ARG A 222 -28.99 -10.81 -17.87
C ARG A 222 -29.58 -11.19 -16.51
N TYR A 223 -28.75 -11.40 -15.50
CA TYR A 223 -29.23 -11.69 -14.14
C TYR A 223 -29.14 -10.44 -13.26
N LEU A 224 -30.03 -10.32 -12.28
CA LEU A 224 -29.95 -9.32 -11.21
C LEU A 224 -29.22 -9.97 -10.02
N GLY A 225 -28.10 -9.39 -9.60
CA GLY A 225 -27.32 -9.86 -8.46
C GLY A 225 -27.19 -8.79 -7.39
N VAL A 226 -27.00 -9.22 -6.14
CA VAL A 226 -26.65 -8.31 -5.03
C VAL A 226 -25.13 -8.13 -5.05
N ILE A 227 -24.67 -6.89 -5.16
CA ILE A 227 -23.25 -6.58 -4.91
C ILE A 227 -23.07 -6.64 -3.39
N LYS A 228 -22.25 -7.58 -2.93
CA LYS A 228 -21.78 -7.61 -1.54
C LYS A 228 -20.74 -6.51 -1.33
#